data_AF-A0A6G3WL94-F1
#
_entry.id   AF-A0A6G3WL94-F1
#
_cell.length_a   1.000
_cell.length_b   1.000
_cell.length_c   1.000
_cell.angle_alpha   90.00
_cell.angle_beta   90.00
_cell.angle_gamma   90.00
#
_symmetry.space_group_name_H-M   'P 1'
#
loop_
_entity.id
_entity.type
_entity.pdbx_description
1 polymer ?
#
loop_
_entity_poly.entity_id
_entity_poly.type
_entity_poly.pdbx_seq_one_letter_code
_entity_poly.pdbx_strand_id
1 'polypeptide(L)'
;AAGKIVVGKTVKLAYLSQEVHELNPNLRVLEAVQQVRDRVDLGKGREMTAGQLCEQFGFTKEKQWTPVGDLSGGERRRLQILRLLMDEPNVLFLDEPT
;
A
#
# COMPACT_ATOMS: atom_id res chain seq x y z
N ALA A 1 15.48 -23.42 -22.02
CA ALA A 1 14.23 -22.93 -22.62
C ALA A 1 14.19 -21.41 -22.45
N ALA A 2 13.88 -20.65 -23.50
CA ALA A 2 13.71 -19.20 -23.39
C ALA A 2 12.22 -18.87 -23.23
N GLY A 3 11.89 -18.12 -22.18
CA GLY A 3 10.53 -17.62 -21.95
C GLY A 3 10.34 -16.25 -22.59
N LYS A 4 9.13 -15.96 -23.08
CA LYS A 4 8.73 -14.64 -23.60
C LYS A 4 7.69 -14.04 -22.65
N ILE A 5 8.03 -12.94 -22.01
CA ILE A 5 7.10 -12.16 -21.18
C ILE A 5 6.57 -11.02 -22.05
N VAL A 6 5.24 -10.91 -22.15
CA VAL A 6 4.56 -9.82 -22.87
C VAL A 6 3.72 -9.06 -21.87
N VAL A 7 4.08 -7.81 -21.60
CA VAL A 7 3.36 -6.93 -20.68
C VAL A 7 2.44 -6.01 -21.48
N GLY A 8 1.16 -5.95 -21.11
CA GLY A 8 0.17 -5.09 -21.76
C GLY A 8 0.42 -3.59 -21.47
N LYS A 9 0.11 -2.72 -22.43
CA LYS A 9 0.39 -1.26 -22.33
C LYS A 9 -0.33 -0.54 -21.18
N THR A 10 -1.44 -1.10 -20.69
CA THR A 10 -2.22 -0.54 -19.59
C THR A 10 -1.80 -1.09 -18.24
N VAL A 11 -0.85 -2.03 -18.19
CA VAL A 11 -0.46 -2.71 -16.96
C VAL A 11 0.40 -1.78 -16.09
N LYS A 12 -0.11 -1.44 -14.89
CA LYS A 12 0.61 -0.81 -13.77
C LYS A 12 0.97 -1.93 -12.77
N LEU A 13 2.24 -2.34 -12.77
CA LEU A 13 2.75 -3.40 -11.89
C LEU A 13 3.12 -2.80 -10.54
N ALA A 14 2.66 -3.40 -9.43
CA ALA A 14 3.30 -3.25 -8.13
C ALA A 14 3.91 -4.59 -7.70
N TYR A 15 5.15 -4.53 -7.22
CA TYR A 15 5.90 -5.67 -6.74
C TYR A 15 6.16 -5.51 -5.24
N LEU A 16 5.61 -6.40 -4.43
CA LEU A 16 5.92 -6.46 -3.01
C LEU A 16 7.09 -7.42 -2.81
N SER A 17 8.32 -6.90 -2.83
CA SER A 17 9.52 -7.70 -2.62
C SER A 17 9.75 -8.06 -1.15
N GLN A 18 10.63 -9.03 -0.88
CA GLN A 18 11.12 -9.32 0.47
C GLN A 18 11.97 -8.16 1.04
N GLU A 19 12.57 -7.33 0.18
CA GLU A 19 13.15 -6.05 0.58
C GLU A 19 12.04 -5.04 0.79
N VAL A 20 11.65 -4.92 2.06
CA VAL A 20 10.81 -3.86 2.57
C VAL A 20 11.42 -2.53 2.13
N HIS A 21 10.74 -1.78 1.25
CA HIS A 21 11.00 -0.34 1.14
C HIS A 21 10.85 0.22 2.56
N GLU A 22 11.97 0.69 3.14
CA GLU A 22 12.02 1.09 4.53
C GLU A 22 10.95 2.14 4.81
N LEU A 23 9.96 1.75 5.60
CA LEU A 23 8.98 2.70 6.12
C LEU A 23 9.70 3.57 7.12
N ASN A 24 9.66 4.90 6.96
CA ASN A 24 10.21 5.81 7.95
C ASN A 24 9.47 5.59 9.30
N PRO A 25 10.15 5.09 10.34
CA PRO A 25 9.51 4.68 11.59
C PRO A 25 8.92 5.86 12.37
N ASN A 26 9.36 7.08 12.07
CA ASN A 26 8.92 8.30 12.75
C ASN A 26 7.62 8.88 12.19
N LEU A 27 7.18 8.43 11.01
CA LEU A 27 5.91 8.87 10.44
C LEU A 27 4.76 8.19 11.15
N ARG A 28 3.61 8.86 11.22
CA ARG A 28 2.36 8.21 11.60
C ARG A 28 1.85 7.35 10.44
N VAL A 29 1.04 6.34 10.76
CA VAL A 29 0.37 5.49 9.75
C VAL A 29 -0.31 6.34 8.68
N LEU A 30 -1.12 7.32 9.08
CA LEU A 30 -1.84 8.18 8.12
C LEU A 30 -0.86 8.99 7.25
N GLU A 31 0.19 9.56 7.85
CA GLU A 31 1.18 10.36 7.13
C GLU A 31 1.95 9.51 6.11
N ALA A 32 2.33 8.29 6.47
CA ALA A 32 3.02 7.36 5.58
C ALA A 32 2.19 7.01 4.33
N VAL A 33 0.87 7.02 4.47
CA VAL A 33 -0.12 6.74 3.42
C VAL A 33 -0.35 8.00 2.57
N GLN A 34 -0.51 9.16 3.22
CA GLN A 34 -0.65 10.46 2.55
C GLN A 34 0.57 10.87 1.73
N GLN A 35 1.78 10.44 2.13
CA GLN A 35 3.00 10.63 1.34
C GLN A 35 2.94 9.98 -0.04
N VAL A 36 2.13 8.93 -0.21
CA VAL A 36 1.88 8.32 -1.51
C VAL A 36 0.78 9.12 -2.23
N ARG A 37 -0.37 9.30 -1.56
CA ARG A 37 -1.50 10.06 -2.10
C ARG A 37 -2.49 10.44 -1.00
N ASP A 38 -3.11 11.61 -1.10
CA ASP A 38 -4.18 12.00 -0.16
C ASP A 38 -5.54 11.37 -0.49
N ARG A 39 -5.77 11.09 -1.78
CA ARG A 39 -7.03 10.54 -2.30
C ARG A 39 -6.79 9.55 -3.43
N VAL A 40 -7.66 8.55 -3.53
CA VAL A 40 -7.69 7.56 -4.61
C VAL A 40 -9.04 7.60 -5.31
N ASP A 41 -9.04 7.59 -6.63
CA ASP A 41 -10.25 7.42 -7.44
C ASP A 41 -10.54 5.92 -7.60
N LEU A 42 -11.69 5.48 -7.11
CA LEU A 42 -12.16 4.09 -7.22
C LEU A 42 -12.94 3.85 -8.52
N GLY A 43 -12.98 4.84 -9.41
CA GLY A 43 -13.79 4.87 -10.61
C GLY A 43 -15.24 5.22 -10.31
N LYS A 44 -15.99 5.51 -11.38
CA LYS A 44 -17.42 5.88 -11.33
C LYS A 44 -17.69 7.11 -10.45
N GLY A 45 -16.73 8.03 -10.32
CA GLY A 45 -16.84 9.27 -9.57
C GLY A 45 -16.77 9.10 -8.05
N ARG A 46 -16.27 7.96 -7.54
CA ARG A 46 -16.11 7.71 -6.10
C ARG A 46 -14.65 7.93 -5.71
N GLU A 47 -14.39 8.96 -4.92
CA GLU A 47 -13.10 9.16 -4.27
C GLU A 47 -13.09 8.60 -2.85
N MET A 48 -11.95 8.06 -2.43
CA MET A 48 -11.66 7.72 -1.03
C MET A 48 -10.43 8.46 -0.54
N THR A 49 -10.49 8.94 0.69
CA THR A 49 -9.34 9.57 1.38
C THR A 49 -8.37 8.52 1.91
N ALA A 50 -7.12 8.92 2.12
CA ALA A 50 -6.10 8.10 2.77
C ALA A 50 -6.59 7.51 4.10
N GLY A 51 -7.25 8.30 4.96
CA GLY A 51 -7.79 7.83 6.23
C GLY A 51 -8.89 6.77 6.08
N GLN A 52 -9.79 6.91 5.10
CA GLN A 52 -10.82 5.90 4.83
C GLN A 52 -10.21 4.60 4.30
N LEU A 53 -9.15 4.68 3.49
CA LEU A 53 -8.40 3.51 3.04
C LEU A 53 -7.66 2.84 4.21
N CYS A 54 -7.05 3.62 5.11
CA CYS A 54 -6.47 3.10 6.34
C CYS A 54 -7.49 2.29 7.16
N GLU A 55 -8.71 2.80 7.33
CA GLU A 55 -9.78 2.09 8.05
C GLU A 55 -10.14 0.75 7.36
N GLN A 56 -10.23 0.71 6.03
CA GLN A 56 -10.48 -0.54 5.29
C GLN A 56 -9.36 -1.58 5.45
N PHE A 57 -8.12 -1.15 5.69
CA PHE A 57 -6.96 -2.01 5.91
C PHE A 57 -6.74 -2.37 7.40
N GLY A 58 -7.71 -2.03 8.26
CA GLY A 58 -7.68 -2.36 9.69
C GLY A 58 -6.87 -1.39 10.55
N PHE A 59 -6.53 -0.20 10.02
CA PHE A 59 -5.96 0.89 10.81
C PHE A 59 -7.10 1.79 11.29
N THR A 60 -7.56 1.52 12.51
CA THR A 60 -8.58 2.35 13.18
C THR A 60 -8.11 3.80 13.29
N LYS A 61 -9.03 4.72 13.58
CA LYS A 61 -8.70 6.15 13.72
C LYS A 61 -7.63 6.41 14.75
N GLU A 62 -7.58 5.64 15.83
CA GLU A 62 -6.54 5.72 16.85
C GLU A 62 -5.19 5.24 16.30
N LYS A 63 -5.18 4.10 15.59
CA LYS A 63 -3.97 3.55 14.97
C LYS A 63 -3.40 4.42 13.86
N GLN A 64 -4.21 5.25 13.22
CA GLN A 64 -3.76 6.20 12.22
C GLN A 64 -2.76 7.24 12.78
N TRP A 65 -2.82 7.51 14.10
CA TRP A 65 -1.89 8.41 14.80
C TRP A 65 -0.65 7.69 15.35
N THR A 66 -0.61 6.36 15.29
CA THR A 66 0.51 5.56 15.79
C THR A 66 1.73 5.72 14.86
N PRO A 67 2.92 5.94 15.42
CA PRO A 67 4.17 5.89 14.66
C PRO A 67 4.35 4.52 13.98
N VAL A 68 4.89 4.52 12.76
CA VAL A 68 5.10 3.28 12.00
C VAL A 68 6.09 2.34 12.70
N GLY A 69 7.05 2.89 13.45
CA GLY A 69 7.98 2.12 14.28
C GLY A 69 7.30 1.26 15.35
N ASP A 70 6.12 1.66 15.82
CA ASP A 70 5.38 0.99 16.89
C ASP A 70 4.43 -0.10 16.37
N LEU A 71 4.28 -0.22 15.05
CA LEU A 71 3.46 -1.26 14.43
C LEU A 71 4.09 -2.64 14.60
N SER A 72 3.26 -3.65 14.80
CA SER A 72 3.66 -5.05 14.69
C SER A 72 4.13 -5.40 13.27
N GLY A 73 4.88 -6.49 13.11
CA GLY A 73 5.34 -6.94 11.78
C GLY A 73 4.20 -7.12 10.77
N GLY A 74 3.10 -7.73 11.19
CA GLY A 74 1.91 -7.91 10.35
C GLY A 74 1.22 -6.59 9.98
N GLU A 75 1.21 -5.60 10.87
CA GLU A 75 0.70 -4.26 10.58
C GLU A 75 1.59 -3.49 9.61
N ARG A 76 2.92 -3.58 9.76
CA ARG A 76 3.86 -2.99 8.80
C ARG A 76 3.67 -3.60 7.41
N ARG A 77 3.48 -4.93 7.33
CA ARG A 77 3.18 -5.61 6.07
C ARG A 77 1.89 -5.12 5.44
N ARG A 78 0.81 -4.96 6.21
CA ARG A 78 -0.45 -4.38 5.71
C ARG A 78 -0.27 -2.94 5.24
N LEU A 79 0.49 -2.12 5.96
CA LEU A 79 0.79 -0.74 5.58
C LEU A 79 1.55 -0.66 4.26
N GLN A 80 2.52 -1.55 4.04
CA GLN A 80 3.25 -1.66 2.76
C GLN A 80 2.31 -2.00 1.61
N ILE A 81 1.44 -3.01 1.81
CA ILE A 81 0.46 -3.40 0.80
C ILE A 81 -0.47 -2.23 0.48
N LEU A 82 -0.98 -1.54 1.50
CA LEU A 82 -1.82 -0.35 1.32
C LEU A 82 -1.10 0.73 0.50
N ARG A 83 0.15 1.06 0.85
CA ARG A 83 0.94 2.06 0.11
C ARG A 83 1.17 1.66 -1.34
N LEU A 84 1.42 0.38 -1.62
CA LEU A 84 1.54 -0.13 -2.99
C LEU A 84 0.22 -0.02 -3.76
N LEU A 85 -0.91 -0.33 -3.14
CA LEU A 85 -2.22 -0.25 -3.79
C LEU A 85 -2.65 1.19 -4.10
N MET A 86 -2.12 2.17 -3.36
CA MET A 86 -2.40 3.58 -3.60
C MET A 86 -1.70 4.15 -4.85
N ASP A 87 -0.67 3.47 -5.37
CA ASP A 87 -0.10 3.75 -6.69
C ASP A 87 -0.99 3.26 -7.85
N GLU A 88 -2.20 2.76 -7.55
CA GLU A 88 -3.16 2.17 -8.50
C GLU A 88 -2.57 1.08 -9.41
N PRO A 89 -1.82 0.09 -8.88
CA PRO A 89 -1.41 -1.03 -9.69
C PRO A 89 -2.63 -1.87 -10.10
N ASN A 90 -2.65 -2.32 -11.35
CA ASN A 90 -3.67 -3.26 -11.82
C ASN A 90 -3.14 -4.71 -11.93
N VAL A 91 -1.89 -4.94 -11.52
CA VAL A 91 -1.29 -6.26 -11.30
C VAL A 91 -0.42 -6.19 -10.05
N LEU A 92 -0.69 -7.07 -9.08
CA LEU A 92 0.07 -7.20 -7.83
C LEU A 92 0.73 -8.57 -7.78
N PHE A 93 2.06 -8.60 -7.76
CA PHE A 93 2.83 -9.83 -7.50
C PHE A 93 3.09 -9.95 -6.00
N LEU A 94 2.55 -11.01 -5.39
CA LEU A 94 2.72 -11.35 -3.99
C LEU A 94 3.56 -12.63 -3.91
N ASP A 95 4.83 -12.50 -3.55
CA ASP A 95 5.64 -13.66 -3.18
C ASP A 95 5.47 -13.91 -1.67
N GLU A 96 4.97 -15.10 -1.34
CA GLU A 96 4.58 -15.60 -0.01
C GLU A 96 4.21 -14.55 1.07
N PRO A 97 2.96 -14.04 1.12
CA PRO A 97 2.48 -13.32 2.29
C PRO A 97 1.87 -14.34 3.27
N THR A 98 2.59 -14.67 4.35
CA THR A 98 1.96 -15.14 5.59
C THR A 98 1.72 -13.98 6.53
#